data_AF-A0A0G1QI62-F1
#
_entry.id   AF-A0A0G1QI62-F1
#
_cell.length_a   1.000
_cell.length_b   1.000
_cell.length_c   1.000
_cell.angle_alpha   90.00
_cell.angle_beta   90.00
_cell.angle_gamma   90.00
#
_symmetry.space_group_name_H-M   'P 1'
#
loop_
_entity.id
_entity.type
_entity.pdbx_description
1 polymer ?
#
loop_
_entity_poly.entity_id
_entity_poly.type
_entity_poly.pdbx_seq_one_letter_code
_entity_poly.pdbx_strand_id
1 'polypeptide(L)'
;MKRIQLSLSTRLILMTILLLGFGLIMIYSASVAEGARDFGNKWHFVLLQLKWAGFGLFAMFGLSLFPPRFWEKLSPFFLIGGLCLLLLVVIPGVGTLVQGARRWLVLPGLTLQPSELIKFIEVVYLSAWLTSGKRTLLQFGF
;
A
#
# COMPACT_ATOMS: atom_id res chain seq x y z
N MET A 1 1.60 26.06 16.44
CA MET A 1 0.85 25.04 15.68
C MET A 1 1.47 24.93 14.28
N LYS A 2 2.20 23.84 13.97
CA LYS A 2 2.81 23.66 12.64
C LYS A 2 1.70 23.42 11.62
N ARG A 3 1.54 24.31 10.63
CA ARG A 3 0.65 24.10 9.49
C ARG A 3 1.04 22.79 8.80
N ILE A 4 0.13 21.82 8.79
CA ILE A 4 0.19 20.68 7.88
C ILE A 4 0.01 21.29 6.49
N GLN A 5 1.12 21.53 5.77
CA GLN A 5 1.07 21.97 4.39
C GLN A 5 0.69 20.76 3.54
N LEU A 6 -0.60 20.60 3.29
CA LEU A 6 -1.13 19.58 2.40
C LEU A 6 -0.77 19.98 0.95
N SER A 7 0.43 19.66 0.49
CA SER A 7 0.88 19.92 -0.88
C SER A 7 0.39 18.85 -1.87
N LEU A 8 -0.87 18.45 -1.74
CA LEU A 8 -1.49 17.50 -2.66
C LEU A 8 -1.54 18.12 -4.06
N SER A 9 -0.70 17.59 -4.95
CA SER A 9 -0.65 18.04 -6.33
C SER A 9 -1.94 17.63 -7.04
N THR A 10 -2.78 18.60 -7.41
CA THR A 10 -4.05 18.37 -8.11
C THR A 10 -3.86 17.51 -9.36
N ARG A 11 -2.74 17.70 -10.07
CA ARG A 11 -2.36 16.89 -11.23
C ARG A 11 -2.22 15.40 -10.89
N LEU A 12 -1.51 15.09 -9.80
CA LEU A 12 -1.30 13.70 -9.39
C LEU A 12 -2.62 13.05 -8.98
N ILE A 13 -3.45 13.76 -8.21
CA ILE A 13 -4.79 13.27 -7.82
C ILE A 13 -5.64 12.98 -9.05
N LEU A 14 -5.67 13.90 -10.01
CA LEU A 14 -6.44 13.73 -11.24
C LEU A 14 -6.00 12.48 -12.00
N MET A 15 -4.68 12.28 -12.16
CA MET A 15 -4.16 11.08 -12.83
C MET A 15 -4.51 9.79 -12.06
N THR A 16 -4.41 9.80 -10.73
CA THR A 16 -4.80 8.66 -9.90
C THR A 16 -6.28 8.32 -10.08
N ILE A 17 -7.18 9.30 -10.08
CA ILE A 17 -8.62 9.07 -10.27
C ILE A 17 -8.91 8.54 -11.67
N LEU A 18 -8.27 9.09 -12.70
CA LEU A 18 -8.44 8.63 -14.08
C LEU A 18 -7.97 7.17 -14.25
N LEU A 19 -6.80 6.84 -13.72
CA LEU A 19 -6.27 5.46 -13.76
C LEU A 19 -7.15 4.49 -12.97
N LEU A 20 -7.69 4.91 -11.83
CA LEU A 20 -8.62 4.11 -11.03
C LEU A 20 -9.93 3.85 -11.78
N GLY A 21 -10.50 4.89 -12.42
CA GLY A 21 -11.69 4.76 -13.26
C GLY A 21 -11.47 3.84 -14.46
N PHE A 22 -10.33 4.00 -15.14
CA PHE A 22 -9.92 3.10 -16.22
C PHE A 22 -9.79 1.64 -15.73
N GLY A 23 -9.15 1.42 -14.58
CA GLY A 23 -9.02 0.10 -13.97
C GLY A 23 -10.38 -0.55 -13.65
N LEU A 24 -11.37 0.22 -13.18
CA LEU A 24 -12.72 -0.27 -12.94
C LEU A 24 -13.42 -0.73 -14.23
N ILE A 25 -13.26 0.02 -15.32
CA ILE A 25 -13.79 -0.36 -16.64
C ILE A 25 -13.14 -1.67 -17.11
N MET A 26 -11.81 -1.79 -16.96
CA MET A 26 -11.08 -2.98 -17.35
C MET A 26 -11.48 -4.22 -16.54
N ILE A 27 -11.70 -4.08 -15.23
CA ILE A 27 -12.19 -5.18 -14.39
C ILE A 27 -13.57 -5.63 -14.86
N TYR A 28 -14.51 -4.70 -15.07
CA TYR A 28 -15.82 -5.08 -15.60
C TYR A 28 -15.70 -5.84 -16.92
N SER A 29 -14.91 -5.33 -17.86
CA SER A 29 -14.74 -5.96 -19.17
C SER A 29 -14.15 -7.37 -19.08
N ALA A 30 -13.18 -7.61 -18.19
CA ALA A 30 -12.52 -8.91 -18.07
C ALA A 30 -13.34 -9.91 -17.25
N SER A 31 -14.07 -9.47 -16.22
CA SER A 31 -14.66 -10.35 -15.22
C SER A 31 -16.19 -10.46 -15.29
N VAL A 32 -16.87 -9.81 -16.23
CA VAL A 32 -18.36 -9.82 -16.30
C VAL A 32 -18.94 -11.23 -16.45
N ALA A 33 -18.32 -12.07 -17.28
CA ALA A 33 -18.76 -13.44 -17.52
C ALA A 33 -18.55 -14.33 -16.30
N GLU A 34 -17.41 -14.18 -15.62
CA GLU A 34 -17.09 -14.89 -14.37
C GLU A 34 -18.01 -14.45 -13.22
N GLY A 35 -18.21 -13.14 -13.04
CA GLY A 35 -19.12 -12.61 -12.03
C GLY A 35 -20.56 -13.12 -12.20
N ALA A 36 -21.04 -13.23 -13.44
CA ALA A 36 -22.36 -13.80 -13.73
C ALA A 36 -22.43 -15.31 -13.44
N ARG A 37 -21.40 -16.07 -13.80
CA ARG A 37 -21.37 -17.53 -13.65
C ARG A 37 -21.18 -17.96 -12.20
N ASP A 38 -20.22 -17.38 -11.51
CA ASP A 38 -19.74 -17.88 -10.21
C ASP A 38 -20.50 -17.23 -9.04
N PHE A 39 -21.00 -16.00 -9.22
CA PHE A 39 -21.64 -15.22 -8.17
C PHE A 39 -23.07 -14.78 -8.51
N GLY A 40 -23.59 -15.14 -9.68
CA GLY A 40 -24.92 -14.72 -10.15
C GLY A 40 -25.06 -13.20 -10.38
N ASN A 41 -23.97 -12.44 -10.30
CA ASN A 41 -23.97 -10.99 -10.37
C ASN A 41 -22.79 -10.48 -11.20
N LYS A 42 -23.11 -9.94 -12.39
CA LYS A 42 -22.17 -9.32 -13.34
C LYS A 42 -21.29 -8.22 -12.72
N TRP A 43 -21.75 -7.57 -11.66
CA TRP A 43 -21.06 -6.46 -11.01
C TRP A 43 -20.23 -6.88 -9.80
N HIS A 44 -20.19 -8.17 -9.44
CA HIS A 44 -19.56 -8.65 -8.21
C HIS A 44 -18.13 -8.12 -8.01
N PHE A 45 -17.25 -8.33 -8.99
CA PHE A 45 -15.85 -7.90 -8.92
C PHE A 45 -15.69 -6.38 -8.98
N VAL A 46 -16.55 -5.66 -9.71
CA VAL A 46 -16.52 -4.20 -9.76
C VAL A 46 -16.89 -3.60 -8.41
N LEU A 47 -17.93 -4.14 -7.75
CA LEU A 47 -18.33 -3.70 -6.41
C LEU A 47 -17.23 -3.99 -5.38
N LEU A 48 -16.58 -5.14 -5.50
CA LEU A 48 -15.45 -5.49 -4.64
C LEU A 48 -14.27 -4.54 -4.86
N GLN A 49 -13.93 -4.23 -6.12
CA GLN A 49 -12.87 -3.28 -6.44
C GLN A 49 -13.23 -1.88 -5.94
N LEU A 50 -14.48 -1.44 -6.10
CA LEU A 50 -14.93 -0.12 -5.65
C LEU A 50 -14.80 0.02 -4.13
N LYS A 51 -15.12 -1.03 -3.37
CA LYS A 51 -14.92 -1.08 -1.92
C LYS A 51 -13.44 -0.87 -1.55
N TRP A 52 -12.53 -1.60 -2.20
CA TRP A 52 -11.09 -1.49 -1.94
C TRP A 52 -10.49 -0.16 -2.44
N ALA A 53 -10.97 0.34 -3.57
CA ALA A 53 -10.64 1.66 -4.10
C ALA A 53 -11.03 2.76 -3.10
N GLY A 54 -12.25 2.70 -2.56
CA GLY A 54 -12.71 3.60 -1.50
C GLY A 54 -11.80 3.54 -0.28
N PHE A 55 -11.55 2.34 0.24
CA PHE A 55 -10.63 2.15 1.38
C PHE A 55 -9.23 2.72 1.09
N GLY A 56 -8.68 2.48 -0.09
CA GLY A 56 -7.39 3.01 -0.51
C GLY A 56 -7.34 4.54 -0.60
N LEU A 57 -8.39 5.17 -1.12
CA LEU A 57 -8.50 6.63 -1.17
C LEU A 57 -8.61 7.26 0.23
N PHE A 58 -9.40 6.65 1.12
CA PHE A 58 -9.48 7.06 2.52
C PHE A 58 -8.12 6.93 3.23
N ALA A 59 -7.43 5.80 3.02
CA ALA A 59 -6.09 5.59 3.55
C ALA A 59 -5.10 6.62 2.99
N MET A 60 -5.08 6.84 1.67
CA MET A 60 -4.22 7.86 1.04
C MET A 60 -4.44 9.24 1.67
N PHE A 61 -5.69 9.67 1.80
CA PHE A 61 -6.02 10.95 2.40
C PHE A 61 -5.60 11.01 3.88
N GLY A 62 -5.95 10.00 4.68
CA GLY A 62 -5.61 9.96 6.11
C GLY A 62 -4.10 9.95 6.35
N LEU A 63 -3.34 9.16 5.59
CA LEU A 63 -1.89 9.09 5.69
C LEU A 63 -1.20 10.38 5.23
N SER A 64 -1.78 11.12 4.28
CA SER A 64 -1.25 12.40 3.79
C SER A 64 -1.29 13.53 4.84
N LEU A 65 -2.10 13.37 5.89
CA LEU A 65 -2.19 14.35 6.99
C LEU A 65 -0.96 14.30 7.90
N PHE A 66 -0.20 13.21 7.88
CA PHE A 66 0.98 13.05 8.73
C PHE A 66 2.21 13.71 8.10
N PRO A 67 2.96 14.53 8.85
CA PRO A 67 4.14 15.20 8.31
C PRO A 67 5.25 14.19 7.97
N PRO A 68 6.09 14.44 6.95
CA PRO A 68 7.18 13.52 6.57
C PRO A 68 8.09 13.09 7.73
N ARG A 69 8.37 14.00 8.66
CA ARG A 69 9.18 13.74 9.87
C ARG A 69 8.61 12.65 10.78
N PHE A 70 7.28 12.48 10.80
CA PHE A 70 6.63 11.41 11.57
C PHE A 70 7.02 10.05 10.98
N TRP A 71 6.93 9.93 9.66
CA TRP A 71 7.29 8.73 8.92
C TRP A 71 8.78 8.40 9.06
N GLU A 72 9.66 9.40 8.94
CA GLU A 72 11.11 9.24 9.12
C GLU A 72 11.46 8.69 10.51
N LYS A 73 10.91 9.30 11.57
CA LYS A 73 11.20 8.92 12.97
C LYS A 73 10.73 7.50 13.30
N LEU A 74 9.58 7.09 12.77
CA LEU A 74 9.00 5.77 13.03
C LEU A 74 9.46 4.70 12.04
N SER A 75 10.15 5.07 10.97
CA SER A 75 10.57 4.15 9.91
C SER A 75 11.33 2.91 10.40
N PRO A 76 12.23 2.96 11.42
CA PRO A 76 12.89 1.75 11.90
C PRO A 76 11.92 0.77 12.57
N PHE A 77 10.95 1.29 13.33
CA PHE A 77 9.92 0.47 13.97
C PHE A 77 9.00 -0.16 12.94
N PHE A 78 8.59 0.59 11.91
CA PHE A 78 7.81 0.05 10.82
C PHE A 78 8.57 -1.03 10.06
N LEU A 79 9.88 -0.84 9.81
CA LEU A 79 10.71 -1.85 9.15
C LEU A 79 10.75 -3.16 9.96
N ILE A 80 11.04 -3.08 11.27
CA ILE A 80 11.06 -4.27 12.14
C ILE A 80 9.70 -4.95 12.14
N GLY A 81 8.61 -4.19 12.31
CA GLY A 81 7.25 -4.74 12.27
C GLY A 81 6.91 -5.42 10.94
N GLY A 82 7.30 -4.81 9.81
CA GLY A 82 7.10 -5.36 8.48
C GLY A 82 7.92 -6.63 8.24
N LEU A 83 9.17 -6.67 8.69
CA LEU A 83 10.01 -7.87 8.63
C LEU A 83 9.44 -9.00 9.49
N CYS A 84 8.97 -8.70 10.71
CA CYS A 84 8.27 -9.66 11.54
C CYS A 84 7.02 -10.22 10.83
N LEU A 85 6.26 -9.38 10.14
CA LEU A 85 5.07 -9.80 9.39
C LEU A 85 5.42 -10.70 8.20
N LEU A 86 6.54 -10.45 7.51
CA LEU A 86 7.07 -11.32 6.45
C LEU A 86 7.50 -12.68 6.99
N LEU A 87 8.10 -12.73 8.18
CA LEU A 87 8.42 -14.00 8.82
C LEU A 87 7.15 -14.74 9.24
N LEU A 88 6.18 -14.01 9.79
CA LEU A 88 4.91 -14.55 10.27
C LEU A 88 4.11 -15.24 9.17
N VAL A 89 4.07 -14.68 7.95
CA VAL A 89 3.28 -15.26 6.85
C VAL A 89 3.82 -16.59 6.32
N VAL A 90 5.06 -16.95 6.61
CA VAL A 90 5.63 -18.25 6.21
C VAL A 90 5.20 -19.37 7.17
N ILE A 91 4.83 -19.02 8.41
CA ILE A 91 4.50 -19.99 9.46
C ILE A 91 3.22 -20.77 9.08
N PRO A 92 3.28 -22.11 9.04
CA PRO A 92 2.09 -22.94 8.85
C PRO A 92 1.01 -22.63 9.90
N GLY A 93 -0.24 -22.48 9.47
CA GLY A 93 -1.35 -22.15 10.37
C GLY A 93 -1.60 -20.65 10.54
N VAL A 94 -0.61 -19.80 10.22
CA VAL A 94 -0.80 -18.33 10.17
C VAL A 94 -0.95 -17.85 8.74
N GLY A 95 -0.01 -18.21 7.87
CA GLY A 95 -0.08 -17.91 6.44
C GLY A 95 -0.99 -18.89 5.70
N THR A 96 -1.84 -18.37 4.81
CA THR A 96 -2.70 -19.19 3.95
C THR A 96 -1.92 -19.67 2.73
N LEU A 97 -2.02 -20.97 2.45
CA LEU A 97 -1.42 -21.58 1.25
C LEU A 97 -2.33 -21.32 0.05
N VAL A 98 -1.88 -20.50 -0.89
CA VAL A 98 -2.58 -20.18 -2.13
C VAL A 98 -1.62 -20.45 -3.29
N GLN A 99 -2.05 -21.26 -4.26
CA GLN A 99 -1.23 -21.63 -5.43
C GLN A 99 0.19 -22.13 -5.06
N GLY A 100 0.31 -22.94 -4.00
CA GLY A 100 1.57 -23.54 -3.58
C GLY A 100 2.51 -22.63 -2.77
N ALA A 101 2.13 -21.38 -2.46
CA ALA A 101 2.94 -20.47 -1.67
C ALA A 101 2.15 -19.85 -0.50
N ARG A 102 2.83 -19.59 0.63
CA ARG A 102 2.28 -18.85 1.77
C ARG A 102 2.73 -17.40 1.71
N ARG A 103 1.84 -16.53 1.25
CA ARG A 103 2.09 -15.09 1.07
C ARG A 103 0.99 -14.21 1.62
N TRP A 104 -0.14 -14.80 1.97
CA TRP A 104 -1.36 -14.11 2.34
C TRP A 104 -1.70 -14.39 3.79
N LEU A 105 -2.07 -13.32 4.51
CA LEU A 105 -2.70 -13.38 5.81
C LEU A 105 -4.20 -13.14 5.60
N VAL A 106 -5.00 -14.18 5.76
CA VAL A 106 -6.45 -14.10 5.59
C VAL A 106 -7.08 -13.89 6.96
N LEU A 107 -7.58 -12.67 7.18
CA LEU A 107 -8.35 -12.27 8.35
C LEU A 107 -9.83 -12.15 7.97
N PRO A 108 -10.76 -12.22 8.93
CA PRO A 108 -12.18 -12.00 8.65
C PRO A 108 -12.41 -10.63 7.98
N GLY A 109 -12.80 -10.65 6.70
CA GLY A 109 -13.08 -9.45 5.90
C GLY A 109 -11.86 -8.71 5.31
N LEU A 110 -10.63 -9.13 5.61
CA LEU A 110 -9.40 -8.51 5.11
C LEU A 110 -8.39 -9.59 4.72
N THR A 111 -7.88 -9.51 3.50
CA THR A 111 -6.77 -10.35 3.05
C THR A 111 -5.58 -9.43 2.82
N LEU A 112 -4.52 -9.63 3.61
CA LEU A 112 -3.34 -8.77 3.60
C LEU A 112 -2.14 -9.54 3.08
N GLN A 113 -1.39 -8.92 2.17
CA GLN A 113 -0.13 -9.42 1.68
C GLN A 113 1.01 -8.60 2.31
N PRO A 114 1.80 -9.16 3.25
CA PRO A 114 2.85 -8.41 3.94
C PRO A 114 3.89 -7.79 3.00
N SER A 115 4.14 -8.42 1.84
CA SER A 115 5.06 -7.90 0.84
C SER A 115 4.59 -6.61 0.15
N GLU A 116 3.29 -6.31 0.16
CA GLU A 116 2.79 -5.03 -0.34
C GLU A 116 3.10 -3.90 0.65
N LEU A 117 2.94 -4.18 1.95
CA LEU A 117 3.22 -3.22 3.01
C LEU A 117 4.72 -2.92 3.14
N ILE A 118 5.58 -3.95 3.05
CA ILE A 118 7.04 -3.76 3.21
C ILE A 118 7.64 -2.86 2.11
N LYS A 119 7.12 -2.92 0.87
CA LYS A 119 7.58 -2.06 -0.24
C LYS A 119 7.43 -0.57 0.04
N PHE A 120 6.38 -0.19 0.76
CA PHE A 120 6.23 1.20 1.18
C PHE A 120 7.19 1.53 2.33
N ILE A 121 7.26 0.65 3.33
CA ILE A 121 8.09 0.84 4.53
C ILE A 121 9.58 0.94 4.18
N GLU A 122 10.08 0.10 3.26
CA GLU A 122 11.49 0.11 2.84
C GLU A 122 11.86 1.45 2.19
N VAL A 123 10.99 2.01 1.34
CA VAL A 123 11.24 3.31 0.69
C VAL A 123 11.33 4.42 1.73
N VAL A 124 10.42 4.43 2.71
CA VAL A 124 10.42 5.41 3.81
C VAL A 124 11.68 5.24 4.68
N TYR A 125 12.03 4.01 5.05
CA TYR A 125 13.19 3.74 5.88
C TYR A 125 14.50 4.08 5.19
N LEU A 126 14.69 3.64 3.94
CA LEU A 126 15.91 3.93 3.18
C LEU A 126 16.06 5.44 2.94
N SER A 127 14.96 6.14 2.63
CA SER A 127 14.97 7.60 2.53
C SER A 127 15.43 8.27 3.83
N ALA A 128 14.87 7.84 4.98
CA ALA A 128 15.24 8.38 6.28
C ALA A 128 16.70 8.05 6.65
N TRP A 129 17.14 6.82 6.40
CA TRP A 129 18.50 6.36 6.69
C TRP A 129 19.56 7.10 5.87
N LEU A 130 19.34 7.23 4.56
CA LEU A 130 20.24 7.96 3.65
C LEU A 130 20.31 9.46 4.01
N THR A 131 19.19 10.06 4.41
CA THR A 131 19.14 11.47 4.82
C THR A 131 19.81 11.71 6.18
N SER A 132 19.73 10.75 7.10
CA SER A 132 20.37 10.82 8.43
C SER A 132 21.88 10.72 8.33
N GLY A 133 22.37 9.98 7.34
CA GLY A 133 23.79 9.82 7.02
C GLY A 133 24.40 11.01 6.29
N LYS A 134 24.17 12.26 6.75
CA LYS A 134 24.99 13.43 6.39
C LYS A 134 26.43 13.26 6.91
N ARG A 135 27.12 12.20 6.47
CA ARG A 135 28.56 12.12 6.45
C ARG A 135 28.99 13.11 5.36
N THR A 136 29.42 14.29 5.79
CA THR A 136 30.73 14.81 5.43
C THR A 136 31.23 14.49 4.01
N LEU A 137 30.44 14.74 2.98
CA LEU A 137 30.92 14.73 1.58
C LEU A 137 31.41 16.12 1.13
N LEU A 138 31.28 17.14 1.99
CA LEU A 138 31.78 18.50 1.76
C LEU A 138 33.16 18.76 2.40
N GLN A 139 33.88 17.72 2.85
CA GLN A 139 35.27 17.86 3.32
C GLN A 139 36.31 17.51 2.25
N PHE A 140 35.90 17.04 1.07
CA PHE A 140 36.82 17.04 -0.07
C PHE A 140 36.84 18.44 -0.66
N GLY A 141 37.71 19.27 -0.07
CA GLY A 141 38.16 20.51 -0.68
C GLY A 141 38.71 20.23 -2.06
N PHE A 142 38.04 20.81 -3.05
CA PHE A 142 38.68 21.49 -4.17
C PHE A 142 38.09 22.90 -4.21
#